data_AF-A0A3S3RDQ8-F1
#
_entry.id   AF-A0A3S3RDQ8-F1
#
_cell.length_a   1.000
_cell.length_b   1.000
_cell.length_c   1.000
_cell.angle_alpha   90.00
_cell.angle_beta   90.00
_cell.angle_gamma   90.00
#
_symmetry.space_group_name_H-M   'P 1'
#
loop_
_entity.id
_entity.type
_entity.pdbx_description
1 polymer ?
#
loop_
_entity_poly.entity_id
_entity_poly.type
_entity_poly.pdbx_seq_one_letter_code
_entity_poly.pdbx_strand_id
1 'polypeptide(L)'
;MDPSNQPQQLSRAQKRKLKKNQRDKKAREEAIVNPESKTGQKFLQKQQRYNERREEKLKEEKASIKRKISWETEEDEKAKLKEEIKTVEAKIVAANTEAKRFKACSDDASQPFPAERVQIKPIVQTLSQGHLSQQQEDQIEEIWQFSTDNDILAEEFSIPVTGHDFKTIKLDKQHSGWLNDTIMDFYLQLIASQSSNTKVFAFPTIFHRTLIDRYEDALKFGRRRNDLYHYELYLIPILLDNH
;
A
#
# COMPACT_ATOMS: atom_id res chain seq x y z
N MET A 1 -29.35 -36.46 26.82
CA MET A 1 -28.58 -36.90 25.66
C MET A 1 -29.27 -36.33 24.44
N ASP A 2 -28.80 -35.18 23.99
CA ASP A 2 -29.41 -34.41 22.91
C ASP A 2 -29.09 -35.08 21.55
N PRO A 3 -30.09 -35.52 20.74
CA PRO A 3 -29.83 -36.23 19.49
C PRO A 3 -29.35 -35.32 18.33
N SER A 4 -29.17 -34.03 18.58
CA SER A 4 -28.99 -33.01 17.54
C SER A 4 -27.59 -32.93 16.89
N ASN A 5 -26.56 -33.58 17.44
CA ASN A 5 -25.18 -33.34 17.00
C ASN A 5 -24.54 -34.53 16.27
N GLN A 6 -25.13 -34.96 15.15
CA GLN A 6 -24.42 -35.78 14.17
C GLN A 6 -23.78 -34.87 13.12
N PRO A 7 -22.44 -34.92 12.92
CA PRO A 7 -21.78 -34.10 11.92
C PRO A 7 -22.32 -34.45 10.53
N GLN A 8 -22.97 -33.48 9.86
CA GLN A 8 -23.45 -33.62 8.49
C GLN A 8 -22.31 -34.15 7.61
N GLN A 9 -22.43 -35.40 7.15
CA GLN A 9 -21.42 -35.99 6.29
C GLN A 9 -21.42 -35.29 4.93
N LEU A 10 -20.45 -34.39 4.74
CA LEU A 10 -20.23 -33.69 3.47
C LEU A 10 -20.14 -34.71 2.31
N SER A 11 -20.84 -34.40 1.21
CA SER A 11 -20.83 -35.23 0.01
C SER A 11 -19.41 -35.35 -0.56
N ARG A 12 -19.13 -36.41 -1.34
CA ARG A 12 -17.81 -36.58 -2.00
C ARG A 12 -17.43 -35.36 -2.84
N ALA A 13 -18.39 -34.70 -3.49
CA ALA A 13 -18.18 -33.49 -4.26
C ALA A 13 -17.83 -32.28 -3.37
N GLN A 14 -18.52 -32.11 -2.24
CA GLN A 14 -18.23 -31.05 -1.28
C GLN A 14 -16.86 -31.23 -0.63
N LYS A 15 -16.48 -32.46 -0.26
CA LYS A 15 -15.13 -32.79 0.26
C LYS A 15 -14.03 -32.47 -0.75
N ARG A 16 -14.25 -32.75 -2.05
CA ARG A 16 -13.31 -32.40 -3.13
C ARG A 16 -13.19 -30.88 -3.30
N LYS A 17 -14.31 -30.14 -3.27
CA LYS A 17 -14.31 -28.67 -3.37
C LYS A 17 -13.58 -28.04 -2.17
N LEU A 18 -13.82 -28.53 -0.95
CA LEU A 18 -13.16 -28.04 0.26
C LEU A 18 -11.64 -28.24 0.18
N LYS A 19 -11.17 -29.45 -0.18
CA LYS A 19 -9.73 -29.73 -0.36
C LYS A 19 -9.10 -28.85 -1.43
N LYS A 20 -9.80 -28.60 -2.54
CA LYS A 20 -9.34 -27.68 -3.59
C LYS A 20 -9.20 -26.26 -3.06
N ASN A 21 -10.20 -25.76 -2.33
CA ASN A 21 -10.18 -24.42 -1.75
C ASN A 21 -9.05 -24.26 -0.71
N GLN A 22 -8.83 -25.25 0.15
CA GLN A 22 -7.73 -25.25 1.11
C GLN A 22 -6.37 -25.22 0.42
N ARG A 23 -6.19 -26.02 -0.65
CA ARG A 23 -4.97 -26.00 -1.46
C ARG A 23 -4.76 -24.66 -2.15
N ASP A 24 -5.81 -24.08 -2.73
CA ASP A 24 -5.75 -22.78 -3.39
C ASP A 24 -5.45 -21.64 -2.37
N LYS A 25 -5.99 -21.73 -1.14
CA LYS A 25 -5.68 -20.80 -0.04
C LYS A 25 -4.20 -20.88 0.36
N LYS A 26 -3.70 -22.10 0.59
CA LYS A 26 -2.29 -22.32 0.93
C LYS A 26 -1.34 -21.82 -0.17
N ALA A 27 -1.68 -22.08 -1.44
CA ALA A 27 -0.88 -21.61 -2.57
C ALA A 27 -0.90 -20.07 -2.70
N ARG A 28 -2.00 -19.41 -2.32
CA ARG A 28 -2.07 -17.95 -2.23
C ARG A 28 -1.20 -17.40 -1.11
N GLU A 29 -1.26 -18.00 0.08
CA GLU A 29 -0.42 -17.61 1.22
C GLU A 29 1.07 -17.79 0.90
N GLU A 30 1.45 -18.91 0.29
CA GLU A 30 2.82 -19.16 -0.17
C GLU A 30 3.25 -18.19 -1.27
N ALA A 31 2.37 -17.80 -2.19
CA ALA A 31 2.70 -16.79 -3.21
C ALA A 31 2.98 -15.39 -2.61
N ILE A 32 2.37 -15.07 -1.45
CA ILE A 32 2.61 -13.81 -0.72
C ILE A 32 3.95 -13.87 0.03
N VAL A 33 4.24 -15.00 0.69
CA VAL A 33 5.42 -15.15 1.56
C VAL A 33 6.69 -15.49 0.77
N ASN A 34 6.58 -16.34 -0.26
CA ASN A 34 7.69 -16.76 -1.11
C ASN A 34 7.20 -16.99 -2.55
N PRO A 35 7.18 -15.94 -3.39
CA PRO A 35 6.69 -16.03 -4.76
C PRO A 35 7.51 -16.96 -5.67
N GLU A 36 8.78 -17.22 -5.33
CA GLU A 36 9.67 -18.12 -6.08
C GLU A 36 9.41 -19.61 -5.81
N SER A 37 8.66 -19.93 -4.76
CA SER A 37 8.27 -21.32 -4.46
C SER A 37 7.48 -21.94 -5.63
N LYS A 38 7.72 -23.22 -5.91
CA LYS A 38 7.04 -23.98 -6.98
C LYS A 38 5.50 -23.91 -6.87
N THR A 39 4.96 -23.80 -5.66
CA THR A 39 3.53 -23.63 -5.40
C THR A 39 3.06 -22.19 -5.58
N GLY A 40 3.88 -21.21 -5.19
CA GLY A 40 3.65 -19.78 -5.43
C GLY A 40 3.62 -19.44 -6.92
N GLN A 41 4.66 -19.86 -7.67
CA GLN A 41 4.74 -19.70 -9.12
C GLN A 41 3.54 -20.34 -9.84
N LYS A 42 3.10 -21.53 -9.41
CA LYS A 42 1.90 -22.19 -9.97
C LYS A 42 0.62 -21.38 -9.73
N PHE A 43 0.50 -20.73 -8.57
CA PHE A 43 -0.64 -19.85 -8.28
C PHE A 43 -0.60 -18.61 -9.17
N LEU A 44 0.56 -17.96 -9.29
CA LEU A 44 0.74 -16.78 -10.15
C LEU A 44 0.41 -17.07 -11.61
N GLN A 45 0.96 -18.15 -12.19
CA GLN A 45 0.64 -18.56 -13.56
C GLN A 45 -0.85 -18.89 -13.75
N LYS A 46 -1.51 -19.48 -12.73
CA LYS A 46 -2.95 -19.76 -12.76
C LYS A 46 -3.78 -18.47 -12.76
N GLN A 47 -3.38 -17.46 -11.99
CA GLN A 47 -4.03 -16.15 -11.98
C GLN A 47 -3.82 -15.39 -13.28
N GLN A 48 -2.60 -15.42 -13.84
CA GLN A 48 -2.30 -14.82 -15.12
C GLN A 48 -3.21 -15.38 -16.24
N ARG A 49 -3.30 -16.72 -16.35
CA ARG A 49 -4.20 -17.39 -17.31
C ARG A 49 -5.69 -17.13 -17.06
N TYR A 50 -6.07 -16.80 -15.83
CA TYR A 50 -7.45 -16.42 -15.49
C TYR A 50 -7.75 -15.01 -15.99
N ASN A 51 -6.83 -14.08 -15.76
CA ASN A 51 -6.94 -12.70 -16.21
C ASN A 51 -6.93 -12.59 -17.75
N GLU A 52 -6.03 -13.31 -18.43
CA GLU A 52 -5.98 -13.38 -19.89
C GLU A 52 -7.31 -13.85 -20.50
N ARG A 53 -7.88 -14.94 -19.96
CA ARG A 53 -9.19 -15.46 -20.40
C ARG A 53 -10.34 -14.52 -20.10
N ARG A 54 -10.29 -13.78 -18.99
CA ARG A 54 -11.30 -12.79 -18.64
C ARG A 54 -11.23 -11.59 -19.60
N GLU A 55 -10.04 -11.16 -19.96
CA GLU A 55 -9.81 -10.09 -20.93
C GLU A 55 -10.32 -10.47 -22.33
N GLU A 56 -10.02 -11.70 -22.79
CA GLU A 56 -10.51 -12.24 -24.06
C GLU A 56 -12.05 -12.24 -24.12
N LYS A 57 -12.71 -12.75 -23.07
CA LYS A 57 -14.17 -12.74 -22.97
C LYS A 57 -14.79 -11.34 -23.05
N LEU A 58 -14.20 -10.37 -22.35
CA LEU A 58 -14.70 -8.99 -22.36
C LEU A 58 -14.49 -8.33 -23.74
N LYS A 59 -13.39 -8.65 -24.44
CA LYS A 59 -13.15 -8.22 -25.83
C LYS A 59 -14.17 -8.83 -26.79
N GLU A 60 -14.46 -10.12 -26.65
CA GLU A 60 -15.50 -10.81 -27.43
C GLU A 60 -16.89 -10.23 -27.18
N GLU A 61 -17.25 -9.97 -25.92
CA GLU A 61 -18.52 -9.34 -25.51
C GLU A 61 -18.66 -7.96 -26.18
N LYS A 62 -17.63 -7.11 -26.08
CA LYS A 62 -17.58 -5.82 -26.76
C LYS A 62 -17.74 -5.95 -28.28
N ALA A 63 -17.04 -6.91 -28.91
CA ALA A 63 -17.13 -7.15 -30.35
C ALA A 63 -18.50 -7.67 -30.78
N SER A 64 -19.18 -8.45 -29.93
CA SER A 64 -20.53 -8.93 -30.16
C SER A 64 -21.55 -7.79 -30.11
N ILE A 65 -21.43 -6.89 -29.13
CA ILE A 65 -22.34 -5.73 -28.99
C ILE A 65 -22.11 -4.75 -30.14
N LYS A 66 -20.85 -4.50 -30.55
CA LYS A 66 -20.56 -3.68 -31.74
C LYS A 66 -21.17 -4.25 -33.02
N ARG A 67 -21.14 -5.57 -33.19
CA ARG A 67 -21.82 -6.23 -34.33
C ARG A 67 -23.33 -6.00 -34.26
N LYS A 68 -23.96 -6.16 -33.09
CA LYS A 68 -25.40 -5.89 -32.90
C LYS A 68 -25.76 -4.45 -33.27
N ILE A 69 -25.00 -3.47 -32.80
CA ILE A 69 -25.22 -2.04 -33.14
C ILE A 69 -25.18 -1.79 -34.65
N SER A 70 -24.33 -2.51 -35.38
CA SER A 70 -24.20 -2.35 -36.83
C SER A 70 -25.43 -2.83 -37.61
N TRP A 71 -26.18 -3.79 -37.07
CA TRP A 71 -27.38 -4.36 -37.71
C TRP A 71 -28.67 -3.76 -37.17
N GLU A 72 -28.60 -3.05 -36.05
CA GLU A 72 -29.75 -2.43 -35.42
C GLU A 72 -30.21 -1.20 -36.24
N THR A 73 -31.52 -1.03 -36.39
CA THR A 73 -32.10 0.13 -37.09
C THR A 73 -32.69 1.13 -36.11
N GLU A 74 -33.26 0.64 -35.01
CA GLU A 74 -33.92 1.43 -33.96
C GLU A 74 -32.91 2.28 -33.15
N GLU A 75 -33.23 3.55 -32.95
CA GLU A 75 -32.32 4.51 -32.30
C GLU A 75 -32.26 4.31 -30.78
N ASP A 76 -33.38 3.92 -30.16
CA ASP A 76 -33.48 3.60 -28.73
C ASP A 76 -32.69 2.32 -28.36
N GLU A 77 -32.75 1.29 -29.20
CA GLU A 77 -31.99 0.05 -29.00
C GLU A 77 -30.48 0.29 -29.24
N LYS A 78 -30.11 1.14 -30.21
CA LYS A 78 -28.73 1.61 -30.37
C LYS A 78 -28.23 2.34 -29.12
N ALA A 79 -29.06 3.16 -28.48
CA ALA A 79 -28.69 3.87 -27.25
C ALA A 79 -28.44 2.90 -26.09
N LYS A 80 -29.30 1.89 -25.90
CA LYS A 80 -29.11 0.84 -24.89
C LYS A 80 -27.83 0.05 -25.12
N LEU A 81 -27.56 -0.36 -26.36
CA LEU A 81 -26.34 -1.10 -26.73
C LEU A 81 -25.07 -0.25 -26.54
N LYS A 82 -25.13 1.07 -26.76
CA LYS A 82 -24.01 1.99 -26.49
C LYS A 82 -23.70 2.08 -24.98
N GLU A 83 -24.71 2.15 -24.12
CA GLU A 83 -24.50 2.10 -22.67
C GLU A 83 -23.94 0.74 -22.23
N GLU A 84 -24.40 -0.36 -22.82
CA GLU A 84 -23.84 -1.69 -22.56
C GLU A 84 -22.35 -1.76 -22.96
N ILE A 85 -21.96 -1.19 -24.11
CA ILE A 85 -20.54 -1.04 -24.50
C ILE A 85 -19.75 -0.28 -23.44
N LYS A 86 -20.28 0.84 -22.95
CA LYS A 86 -19.62 1.66 -21.92
C LYS A 86 -19.40 0.86 -20.63
N THR A 87 -20.37 0.04 -20.22
CA THR A 87 -20.19 -0.85 -19.06
C THR A 87 -19.13 -1.92 -19.30
N VAL A 88 -19.08 -2.51 -20.49
CA VAL A 88 -18.06 -3.51 -20.86
C VAL A 88 -16.68 -2.87 -20.94
N GLU A 89 -16.57 -1.65 -21.45
CA GLU A 89 -15.33 -0.86 -21.46
C GLU A 89 -14.83 -0.58 -20.05
N ALA A 90 -15.71 -0.19 -19.12
CA ALA A 90 -15.36 -0.03 -17.72
C ALA A 90 -14.85 -1.35 -17.09
N LYS A 91 -15.50 -2.49 -17.40
CA LYS A 91 -15.04 -3.82 -16.97
C LYS A 91 -13.67 -4.19 -17.55
N ILE A 92 -13.38 -3.83 -18.81
CA ILE A 92 -12.07 -4.03 -19.44
C ILE A 92 -11.01 -3.19 -18.74
N VAL A 93 -11.29 -1.92 -18.45
CA VAL A 93 -10.36 -1.04 -17.72
C VAL A 93 -10.07 -1.62 -16.33
N ALA A 94 -11.10 -2.01 -15.58
CA ALA A 94 -10.94 -2.62 -14.26
C ALA A 94 -10.12 -3.92 -14.31
N ALA A 95 -10.39 -4.80 -15.28
CA ALA A 95 -9.65 -6.05 -15.47
C ALA A 95 -8.18 -5.79 -15.88
N ASN A 96 -7.93 -4.80 -16.73
CA ASN A 96 -6.58 -4.42 -17.12
C ASN A 96 -5.79 -3.82 -15.95
N THR A 97 -6.43 -3.02 -15.10
CA THR A 97 -5.82 -2.50 -13.87
C THR A 97 -5.48 -3.64 -12.90
N GLU A 98 -6.39 -4.61 -12.73
CA GLU A 98 -6.15 -5.82 -11.93
C GLU A 98 -5.00 -6.67 -12.49
N ALA A 99 -4.96 -6.89 -13.81
CA ALA A 99 -3.88 -7.61 -14.48
C ALA A 99 -2.53 -6.90 -14.37
N LYS A 100 -2.50 -5.57 -14.50
CA LYS A 100 -1.29 -4.74 -14.32
C LYS A 100 -0.74 -4.84 -12.90
N ARG A 101 -1.61 -4.82 -11.88
CA ARG A 101 -1.20 -5.04 -10.47
C ARG A 101 -0.53 -6.41 -10.30
N PHE A 102 -1.11 -7.46 -10.87
CA PHE A 102 -0.52 -8.80 -10.81
C PHE A 102 0.80 -8.93 -11.59
N LYS A 103 0.90 -8.28 -12.76
CA LYS A 103 2.13 -8.30 -13.58
C LYS A 103 3.26 -7.52 -12.93
N ALA A 104 2.98 -6.35 -12.36
CA ALA A 104 3.95 -5.57 -11.59
C ALA A 104 4.51 -6.39 -10.42
N CYS A 105 3.67 -7.13 -9.67
CA CYS A 105 4.17 -8.04 -8.64
C CYS A 105 5.03 -9.19 -9.19
N SER A 106 4.82 -9.64 -10.44
CA SER A 106 5.62 -10.71 -11.04
C SER A 106 6.98 -10.22 -11.55
N ASP A 107 7.02 -9.03 -12.13
CA ASP A 107 8.25 -8.46 -12.69
C ASP A 107 9.15 -7.89 -11.57
N ASP A 108 8.57 -7.32 -10.50
CA ASP A 108 9.30 -6.75 -9.36
C ASP A 108 9.79 -7.84 -8.37
N ALA A 109 9.06 -8.97 -8.27
CA ALA A 109 9.52 -10.14 -7.50
C ALA A 109 10.69 -10.90 -8.15
N SER A 110 11.13 -10.49 -9.35
CA SER A 110 12.32 -11.04 -10.01
C SER A 110 13.62 -10.33 -9.61
N GLN A 111 13.52 -9.14 -9.00
CA GLN A 111 14.67 -8.52 -8.37
C GLN A 111 14.96 -9.30 -7.09
N PRO A 112 16.16 -9.92 -6.95
CA PRO A 112 16.50 -10.58 -5.71
C PRO A 112 16.40 -9.55 -4.59
N PHE A 113 15.61 -9.85 -3.56
CA PHE A 113 15.64 -9.08 -2.32
C PHE A 113 17.11 -8.92 -1.92
N PRO A 114 17.60 -7.70 -1.61
CA PRO A 114 19.02 -7.49 -1.34
C PRO A 114 19.48 -8.53 -0.31
N ALA A 115 20.38 -9.43 -0.75
CA ALA A 115 20.80 -10.58 0.03
C ALA A 115 21.49 -10.15 1.33
N GLU A 116 22.10 -8.97 1.31
CA GLU A 116 22.72 -8.33 2.44
C GLU A 116 21.73 -7.34 3.06
N ARG A 117 21.17 -7.71 4.22
CA ARG A 117 20.46 -6.75 5.06
C ARG A 117 21.46 -5.68 5.47
N VAL A 118 21.12 -4.40 5.27
CA VAL A 118 21.87 -3.30 5.85
C VAL A 118 21.95 -3.57 7.35
N GLN A 119 23.17 -3.81 7.86
CA GLN A 119 23.39 -4.00 9.28
C GLN A 119 23.23 -2.64 9.96
N ILE A 120 22.00 -2.33 10.37
CA ILE A 120 21.72 -1.16 11.19
C ILE A 120 22.35 -1.45 12.55
N LYS A 121 23.54 -0.89 12.80
CA LYS A 121 24.09 -0.86 14.16
C LYS A 121 23.05 -0.19 15.05
N PRO A 122 22.68 -0.77 16.20
CA PRO A 122 21.72 -0.15 17.09
C PRO A 122 22.23 1.24 17.47
N ILE A 123 21.51 2.26 17.02
CA ILE A 123 21.76 3.68 17.33
C ILE A 123 21.79 3.93 18.84
N VAL A 124 21.27 2.99 19.64
CA VAL A 124 21.29 3.00 21.12
C VAL A 124 22.67 3.30 21.69
N GLN A 125 23.76 2.75 21.13
CA GLN A 125 25.11 3.05 21.62
C GLN A 125 25.51 4.52 21.36
N THR A 126 25.14 5.08 20.21
CA THR A 126 25.35 6.50 19.87
C THR A 126 24.46 7.42 20.72
N LEU A 127 23.20 7.02 20.97
CA LEU A 127 22.27 7.77 21.82
C LEU A 127 22.72 7.79 23.29
N SER A 128 23.29 6.69 23.78
CA SER A 128 23.80 6.61 25.16
C SER A 128 25.01 7.53 25.42
N GLN A 129 25.67 8.00 24.36
CA GLN A 129 26.78 8.95 24.43
C GLN A 129 26.32 10.42 24.27
N GLY A 130 25.10 10.63 23.79
CA GLY A 130 24.54 11.95 23.53
C GLY A 130 23.83 12.50 24.76
N HIS A 131 24.59 13.06 25.70
CA HIS A 131 24.00 13.91 26.73
C HIS A 131 23.59 15.24 26.08
N LEU A 132 22.32 15.60 26.21
CA LEU A 132 21.86 16.96 25.91
C LEU A 132 22.56 17.92 26.87
N SER A 133 22.90 19.12 26.41
CA SER A 133 23.38 20.15 27.33
C SER A 133 22.22 20.63 28.22
N GLN A 134 22.51 21.17 29.40
CA GLN A 134 21.47 21.72 30.28
C GLN A 134 20.59 22.75 29.54
N GLN A 135 21.20 23.58 28.68
CA GLN A 135 20.46 24.56 27.89
C GLN A 135 19.47 23.91 26.91
N GLN A 136 19.82 22.76 26.32
CA GLN A 136 18.93 22.03 25.43
C GLN A 136 17.80 21.35 26.21
N GLU A 137 18.10 20.81 27.40
CA GLU A 137 17.07 20.26 28.28
C GLU A 137 16.08 21.33 28.74
N ASP A 138 16.57 22.53 29.10
CA ASP A 138 15.73 23.66 29.51
C ASP A 138 14.80 24.11 28.35
N GLN A 139 15.30 24.15 27.11
CA GLN A 139 14.51 24.46 25.91
C GLN A 139 13.41 23.42 25.65
N ILE A 140 13.73 22.14 25.85
CA ILE A 140 12.75 21.06 25.68
C ILE A 140 11.67 21.15 26.75
N GLU A 141 12.04 21.45 27.99
CA GLU A 141 11.09 21.66 29.09
C GLU A 141 10.16 22.85 28.83
N GLU A 142 10.69 23.95 28.28
CA GLU A 142 9.87 25.09 27.83
C GLU A 142 8.85 24.69 26.76
N ILE A 143 9.25 23.88 25.77
CA ILE A 143 8.34 23.35 24.74
C ILE A 143 7.25 22.47 25.37
N TRP A 144 7.57 21.64 26.37
CA TRP A 144 6.57 20.81 27.06
C TRP A 144 5.59 21.61 27.91
N GLN A 145 6.04 22.74 28.46
CA GLN A 145 5.21 23.65 29.26
C GLN A 145 4.40 24.64 28.41
N PHE A 146 4.64 24.66 27.09
CA PHE A 146 3.93 25.55 26.17
C PHE A 146 2.42 25.30 26.23
N SER A 147 1.67 26.36 26.54
CA SER A 147 0.24 26.28 26.87
C SER A 147 -0.69 26.33 25.66
N THR A 148 -0.22 26.89 24.54
CA THR A 148 -0.99 27.06 23.31
C THR A 148 -0.69 25.94 22.33
N ASP A 149 -1.54 24.91 22.36
CA ASP A 149 -1.41 23.71 21.54
C ASP A 149 -1.41 23.97 20.02
N ASN A 150 -2.00 25.08 19.56
CA ASN A 150 -2.14 25.40 18.13
C ASN A 150 -1.04 26.31 17.59
N ASP A 151 -0.16 26.83 18.44
CA ASP A 151 0.89 27.73 17.99
C ASP A 151 1.97 26.95 17.23
N ILE A 152 2.41 27.52 16.11
CA ILE A 152 3.47 26.94 15.28
C ILE A 152 4.82 27.22 15.95
N LEU A 153 5.48 26.15 16.40
CA LEU A 153 6.77 26.21 17.07
C LEU A 153 7.94 25.98 16.11
N ALA A 154 7.71 25.23 15.02
CA ALA A 154 8.67 25.05 13.94
C ALA A 154 7.94 24.99 12.59
N GLU A 155 8.53 25.57 11.55
CA GLU A 155 8.00 25.47 10.19
C GLU A 155 9.15 25.32 9.21
N GLU A 156 9.21 24.16 8.55
CA GLU A 156 10.16 23.89 7.48
C GLU A 156 9.56 22.88 6.51
N PHE A 157 10.06 22.80 5.27
CA PHE A 157 9.54 21.92 4.21
C PHE A 157 8.04 22.11 3.90
N SER A 158 7.49 23.29 4.23
CA SER A 158 6.06 23.58 4.19
C SER A 158 5.21 22.70 5.12
N ILE A 159 5.82 22.24 6.23
CA ILE A 159 5.18 21.47 7.30
C ILE A 159 5.23 22.33 8.57
N PRO A 160 4.11 22.92 9.00
CA PRO A 160 4.02 23.60 10.29
C PRO A 160 3.87 22.57 11.41
N VAL A 161 4.73 22.65 12.42
CA VAL A 161 4.71 21.80 13.61
C VAL A 161 4.27 22.63 14.81
N THR A 162 3.19 22.20 15.44
CA THR A 162 2.54 22.90 16.55
C THR A 162 2.98 22.36 17.92
N GLY A 163 2.65 23.10 18.98
CA GLY A 163 2.83 22.63 20.36
C GLY A 163 2.13 21.29 20.62
N HIS A 164 0.94 21.08 20.04
CA HIS A 164 0.23 19.80 20.10
C HIS A 164 1.06 18.67 19.48
N ASP A 165 1.66 18.91 18.31
CA ASP A 165 2.48 17.91 17.62
C ASP A 165 3.70 17.51 18.47
N PHE A 166 4.41 18.47 19.07
CA PHE A 166 5.56 18.19 19.93
C PHE A 166 5.20 17.38 21.18
N LYS A 167 4.02 17.61 21.77
CA LYS A 167 3.55 16.83 22.93
C LYS A 167 3.35 15.35 22.61
N THR A 168 3.15 14.97 21.34
CA THR A 168 3.05 13.55 20.94
C THR A 168 4.36 12.78 21.11
N ILE A 169 5.50 13.48 21.13
CA ILE A 169 6.82 12.90 21.41
C ILE A 169 6.99 12.58 22.90
N LYS A 170 6.29 13.32 23.76
CA LYS A 170 6.45 13.21 25.22
C LYS A 170 5.98 11.84 25.70
N LEU A 171 6.79 11.23 26.57
CA LEU A 171 6.43 10.00 27.26
C LEU A 171 6.09 10.34 28.71
N ASP A 172 4.81 10.45 29.03
CA ASP A 172 4.33 10.69 30.40
C ASP A 172 3.03 9.91 30.70
N LYS A 173 2.37 10.20 31.82
CA LYS A 173 1.14 9.49 32.22
C LYS A 173 -0.05 9.75 31.28
N GLN A 174 -0.02 10.83 30.52
CA GLN A 174 -1.09 11.27 29.62
C GLN A 174 -0.73 11.03 28.15
N HIS A 175 0.55 10.98 27.81
CA HIS A 175 1.09 10.82 26.46
C HIS A 175 1.87 9.52 26.37
N SER A 176 1.42 8.62 25.51
CA SER A 176 2.03 7.30 25.30
C SER A 176 3.31 7.33 24.46
N GLY A 177 3.81 8.51 24.07
CA GLY A 177 4.92 8.68 23.13
C GLY A 177 4.59 8.26 21.70
N TRP A 178 3.30 8.12 21.37
CA TRP A 178 2.86 7.80 20.02
C TRP A 178 2.95 9.04 19.14
N LEU A 179 3.90 9.02 18.22
CA LEU A 179 4.14 10.11 17.27
C LEU A 179 2.93 10.26 16.34
N ASN A 180 2.55 11.51 16.08
CA ASN A 180 1.57 11.79 15.05
C ASN A 180 2.21 11.89 13.64
N ASP A 181 1.34 11.98 12.64
CA ASP A 181 1.72 12.07 11.23
C ASP A 181 2.58 13.31 10.93
N THR A 182 2.28 14.46 11.54
CA THR A 182 3.03 15.72 11.36
C THR A 182 4.49 15.57 11.79
N ILE A 183 4.75 15.00 12.99
CA ILE A 183 6.09 14.78 13.51
C ILE A 183 6.86 13.77 12.65
N MET A 184 6.19 12.69 12.23
CA MET A 184 6.80 11.70 11.33
C MET A 184 7.20 12.33 9.99
N ASP A 185 6.30 13.09 9.37
CA ASP A 185 6.55 13.76 8.09
C ASP A 185 7.69 14.77 8.20
N PHE A 186 7.68 15.60 9.24
CA PHE A 186 8.73 16.59 9.49
C PHE A 186 10.09 15.92 9.68
N TYR A 187 10.16 14.88 10.52
CA TYR A 187 11.41 14.18 10.81
C TYR A 187 11.98 13.45 9.57
N LEU A 188 11.12 12.83 8.76
CA LEU A 188 11.58 12.19 7.52
C LEU A 188 12.15 13.21 6.51
N GLN A 189 11.59 14.43 6.45
CA GLN A 189 12.19 15.49 5.65
C GLN A 189 13.53 15.98 6.22
N LEU A 190 13.68 16.06 7.55
CA LEU A 190 14.97 16.35 8.17
C LEU A 190 16.03 15.33 7.76
N ILE A 191 15.74 14.03 7.82
CA ILE A 191 16.66 12.98 7.37
C ILE A 191 17.04 13.18 5.90
N ALA A 192 16.05 13.46 5.05
CA ALA A 192 16.28 13.66 3.62
C ALA A 192 17.15 14.90 3.35
N SER A 193 16.97 15.98 4.12
CA SER A 193 17.76 17.20 4.01
C SER A 193 19.20 17.05 4.51
N GLN A 194 19.42 16.24 5.56
CA GLN A 194 20.72 16.08 6.21
C GLN A 194 21.62 15.07 5.47
N SER A 195 21.02 14.21 4.65
CA SER A 195 21.71 13.19 3.85
C SER A 195 22.37 13.83 2.62
N SER A 196 23.51 14.50 2.81
CA SER A 196 24.27 15.18 1.74
C SER A 196 24.90 14.23 0.72
N ASN A 197 25.29 13.02 1.17
CA ASN A 197 25.99 12.03 0.33
C ASN A 197 25.06 11.01 -0.34
N THR A 198 23.78 10.96 0.05
CA THR A 198 22.81 10.00 -0.47
C THR A 198 21.54 10.75 -0.81
N LYS A 199 21.09 10.66 -2.06
CA LYS A 199 19.84 11.31 -2.46
C LYS A 199 18.67 10.54 -1.86
N VAL A 200 18.15 11.03 -0.74
CA VAL A 200 17.02 10.42 -0.04
C VAL A 200 15.71 11.12 -0.43
N PHE A 201 14.69 10.32 -0.70
CA PHE A 201 13.33 10.79 -0.91
C PHE A 201 12.42 10.30 0.20
N ALA A 202 11.85 11.23 0.97
CA ALA A 202 10.84 10.93 1.96
C ALA A 202 9.43 11.11 1.39
N PHE A 203 8.65 10.03 1.40
CA PHE A 203 7.21 10.07 1.16
C PHE A 203 6.47 10.53 2.42
N PRO A 204 5.40 11.32 2.28
CA PRO A 204 4.56 11.66 3.42
C PRO A 204 3.79 10.43 3.92
N THR A 205 3.45 10.41 5.19
CA THR A 205 2.65 9.40 5.92
C THR A 205 1.36 9.01 5.20
N ILE A 206 0.65 10.00 4.64
CA ILE A 206 -0.58 9.79 3.86
C ILE A 206 -0.37 8.94 2.59
N PHE A 207 0.87 8.83 2.09
CA PHE A 207 1.18 8.08 0.88
C PHE A 207 0.79 6.61 1.02
N HIS A 208 1.14 5.95 2.13
CA HIS A 208 0.85 4.54 2.32
C HIS A 208 -0.66 4.25 2.29
N ARG A 209 -1.45 5.04 3.04
CA ARG A 209 -2.92 4.93 3.03
C ARG A 209 -3.49 5.19 1.64
N THR A 210 -3.00 6.22 0.96
CA THR A 210 -3.43 6.53 -0.41
C THR A 210 -3.06 5.42 -1.39
N LEU A 211 -1.91 4.78 -1.22
CA LEU A 211 -1.46 3.68 -2.07
C LEU A 211 -2.38 2.46 -1.96
N ILE A 212 -2.80 2.13 -0.75
CA ILE A 212 -3.73 1.01 -0.47
C ILE A 212 -5.14 1.33 -0.99
N ASP A 213 -5.68 2.49 -0.61
CA ASP A 213 -7.09 2.81 -0.87
C ASP A 213 -7.34 3.34 -2.28
N ARG A 214 -6.42 4.17 -2.79
CA ARG A 214 -6.57 4.97 -4.01
C ARG A 214 -5.29 5.00 -4.84
N TYR A 215 -4.88 3.82 -5.32
CA TYR A 215 -3.67 3.63 -6.11
C TYR A 215 -3.44 4.69 -7.22
N GLU A 216 -4.49 5.08 -7.96
CA GLU A 216 -4.35 6.09 -9.04
C GLU A 216 -3.97 7.48 -8.53
N ASP A 217 -4.44 7.85 -7.32
CA ASP A 217 -4.05 9.09 -6.66
C ASP A 217 -2.62 9.00 -6.12
N ALA A 218 -2.20 7.84 -5.62
CA ALA A 218 -0.83 7.61 -5.15
C ALA A 218 0.21 7.83 -6.27
N LEU A 219 -0.12 7.50 -7.53
CA LEU A 219 0.74 7.77 -8.69
C LEU A 219 1.00 9.28 -8.91
N LYS A 220 0.16 10.17 -8.38
CA LYS A 220 0.36 11.62 -8.48
C LYS A 220 1.51 12.10 -7.58
N PHE A 221 1.84 11.40 -6.49
CA PHE A 221 2.98 11.74 -5.63
C PHE A 221 4.30 11.61 -6.39
N GLY A 222 4.46 10.57 -7.20
CA GLY A 222 5.63 10.38 -8.06
C GLY A 222 5.69 11.31 -9.28
N ARG A 223 4.54 11.77 -9.79
CA ARG A 223 4.50 12.70 -10.94
C ARG A 223 4.75 14.16 -10.57
N ARG A 224 4.58 14.55 -9.30
CA ARG A 224 4.79 15.94 -8.83
C ARG A 224 6.24 16.23 -8.45
N ARG A 225 7.05 15.21 -8.21
CA ARG A 225 8.47 15.37 -7.88
C ARG A 225 9.30 14.78 -9.02
N ASN A 226 10.07 15.64 -9.68
CA ASN A 226 10.89 15.31 -10.84
C ASN A 226 11.59 13.96 -10.66
N ASP A 227 11.34 13.07 -11.62
CA ASP A 227 12.02 11.81 -11.90
C ASP A 227 12.59 11.08 -10.68
N LEU A 228 11.71 10.34 -9.98
CA LEU A 228 12.04 9.53 -8.79
C LEU A 228 13.34 8.72 -8.95
N TYR A 229 13.66 8.27 -10.17
CA TYR A 229 14.90 7.55 -10.51
C TYR A 229 16.22 8.24 -10.09
N HIS A 230 16.19 9.53 -9.74
CA HIS A 230 17.38 10.27 -9.31
C HIS A 230 17.73 10.05 -7.82
N TYR A 231 16.85 9.40 -7.05
CA TYR A 231 17.06 9.12 -5.64
C TYR A 231 17.60 7.70 -5.43
N GLU A 232 18.50 7.57 -4.45
CA GLU A 232 19.18 6.32 -4.10
C GLU A 232 18.44 5.56 -2.99
N LEU A 233 17.71 6.30 -2.12
CA LEU A 233 16.95 5.74 -1.02
C LEU A 233 15.57 6.37 -0.94
N TYR A 234 14.55 5.54 -0.75
CA TYR A 234 13.17 5.98 -0.54
C TYR A 234 12.71 5.61 0.86
N LEU A 235 12.25 6.59 1.61
CA LEU A 235 11.66 6.40 2.93
C LEU A 235 10.15 6.42 2.77
N ILE A 236 9.51 5.29 3.07
CA ILE A 236 8.06 5.12 3.01
C ILE A 236 7.56 4.75 4.42
N PRO A 237 6.94 5.69 5.15
CA PRO A 237 6.29 5.36 6.42
C PRO A 237 5.10 4.43 6.19
N ILE A 238 5.01 3.35 6.98
CA ILE A 238 3.92 2.36 6.90
C ILE A 238 3.03 2.52 8.14
N LEU A 239 1.84 3.09 7.93
CA LEU A 239 0.80 3.19 8.95
C LEU A 239 -0.07 1.94 8.92
N LEU A 240 -0.11 1.19 10.03
CA LEU A 240 -0.93 0.00 10.21
C LEU A 240 -1.96 0.28 11.31
N ASP A 241 -3.23 -0.09 11.09
CA ASP A 241 -4.33 0.21 12.01
C ASP A 241 -4.21 -0.49 13.39
N ASN A 242 -3.39 -1.53 13.49
CA ASN A 242 -3.09 -2.25 14.72
C ASN A 242 -1.58 -2.46 14.84
N HIS A 243 -0.90 -1.62 15.61
CA HIS A 243 0.52 -1.79 15.89
C HIS A 243 0.90 -1.46 17.33
#